data_AF-A0A8J2KVE8-F1
#
_entry.id   AF-A0A8J2KVE8-F1
#
_cell.length_a   1.000
_cell.length_b   1.000
_cell.length_c   1.000
_cell.angle_alpha   90.00
_cell.angle_beta   90.00
_cell.angle_gamma   90.00
#
_symmetry.space_group_name_H-M   'P 1'
#
loop_
_entity.id
_entity.type
_entity.pdbx_description
1 polymer ?
#
loop_
_entity_poly.entity_id
_entity_poly.type
_entity_poly.pdbx_seq_one_letter_code
_entity_poly.pdbx_strand_id
1 'polypeptide(L)'
;MSLSLTERNPSWFQKEFQRLQILQGLYNTLWSTSNAGIEVVGLASASLAYYCAVRLTGTRAVHQLVVAVFCTTFLINIWDNMGKLSEISSEIIQSWKGMDGGAMWFKKYLKSLQPIRVYIGSFFYADRGIKLTILSILLDQTSSLLLSIQK
;
A
#
# COMPACT_ATOMS: atom_id res chain seq x y z
N MET A 1 15.92 15.65 2.92
CA MET A 1 17.26 15.69 3.55
C MET A 1 18.22 14.97 2.61
N SER A 2 18.92 15.70 1.74
CA SER A 2 19.85 15.14 0.75
C SER A 2 21.24 15.00 1.37
N LEU A 3 21.61 13.78 1.76
CA LEU A 3 22.99 13.47 2.15
C LEU A 3 23.91 13.72 0.96
N SER A 4 24.93 14.57 1.16
CA SER A 4 25.95 14.87 0.16
C SER A 4 26.69 13.58 -0.23
N LEU A 5 27.03 13.46 -1.52
CA LEU A 5 27.61 12.25 -2.13
C LEU A 5 28.97 11.83 -1.52
N THR A 6 29.61 12.70 -0.74
CA THR A 6 30.90 12.48 -0.07
C THR A 6 30.82 11.67 1.24
N GLU A 7 29.63 11.47 1.83
CA GLU A 7 29.46 10.74 3.11
C GLU A 7 28.74 9.38 2.97
N ARG A 8 28.59 8.87 1.75
CA ARG A 8 27.90 7.61 1.50
C ARG A 8 28.79 6.40 1.81
N ASN A 9 28.68 5.86 3.03
CA ASN A 9 29.41 4.66 3.48
C ASN A 9 28.66 3.35 3.12
N PRO A 10 29.20 2.51 2.21
CA PRO A 10 28.54 1.28 1.77
C PRO A 10 28.29 0.25 2.89
N SER A 11 29.24 0.12 3.83
CA SER A 11 29.15 -0.82 4.94
C SER A 11 28.09 -0.40 5.96
N TRP A 12 27.95 0.91 6.19
CA TRP A 12 26.87 1.45 7.01
C TRP A 12 25.51 1.22 6.34
N PHE A 13 25.40 1.56 5.05
CA PHE A 13 24.15 1.36 4.30
C PHE A 13 23.72 -0.11 4.29
N GLN A 14 24.64 -1.04 4.05
CA GLN A 14 24.33 -2.46 4.09
C GLN A 14 23.74 -2.87 5.44
N LYS A 15 24.38 -2.51 6.55
CA LYS A 15 23.90 -2.87 7.91
C LYS A 15 22.54 -2.26 8.20
N GLU A 16 22.34 -0.99 7.85
CA GLU A 16 21.09 -0.29 8.14
C GLU A 16 19.94 -0.80 7.27
N PHE A 17 20.18 -1.02 5.98
CA PHE A 17 19.17 -1.58 5.09
C PHE A 17 18.78 -3.01 5.49
N GLN A 18 19.75 -3.83 5.92
CA GLN A 18 19.47 -5.16 6.49
C GLN A 18 18.59 -5.08 7.73
N ARG A 19 18.86 -4.14 8.65
CA ARG A 19 18.00 -3.93 9.83
C ARG A 19 16.57 -3.57 9.44
N LEU A 20 16.39 -2.69 8.46
CA LEU A 20 15.07 -2.33 7.96
C LEU A 20 14.35 -3.51 7.31
N GLN A 21 15.06 -4.36 6.56
CA GLN A 21 14.50 -5.59 5.98
C GLN A 21 14.10 -6.60 7.07
N ILE A 22 14.87 -6.73 8.14
CA ILE A 22 14.51 -7.59 9.28
C ILE A 22 13.26 -7.04 9.96
N LEU A 23 13.19 -5.72 10.22
CA LEU A 23 12.03 -5.07 10.82
C LEU A 23 10.78 -5.25 9.95
N GLN A 24 10.91 -5.09 8.63
CA GLN A 24 9.86 -5.39 7.67
C GLN A 24 9.41 -6.86 7.75
N GLY A 25 10.36 -7.80 7.83
CA GLY A 25 10.07 -9.22 8.00
C GLY A 25 9.25 -9.49 9.26
N LEU A 26 9.65 -8.94 10.40
CA LEU A 26 8.92 -9.04 11.66
C LEU A 26 7.52 -8.43 11.57
N TYR A 27 7.41 -7.23 10.98
CA TYR A 27 6.13 -6.57 10.77
C TYR A 27 5.19 -7.44 9.94
N ASN A 28 5.64 -7.97 8.80
CA ASN A 28 4.83 -8.82 7.94
C ASN A 28 4.42 -10.12 8.63
N THR A 29 5.30 -10.75 9.41
CA THR A 29 4.96 -11.96 10.18
C THR A 29 3.87 -11.68 11.21
N LEU A 30 3.91 -10.54 11.88
CA LEU A 30 2.95 -10.19 12.93
C LEU A 30 1.62 -9.66 12.39
N TRP A 31 1.67 -8.89 11.29
CA TRP A 31 0.55 -8.07 10.86
C TRP A 31 -0.04 -8.44 9.50
N SER A 32 0.56 -9.35 8.72
CA SER A 32 0.03 -9.71 7.39
C SER A 32 -1.42 -10.22 7.45
N THR A 33 -1.74 -11.10 8.41
CA THR A 33 -3.11 -11.62 8.60
C THR A 33 -4.09 -10.52 9.01
N SER A 34 -3.69 -9.66 9.95
CA SER A 34 -4.49 -8.51 10.40
C SER A 34 -4.73 -7.52 9.27
N ASN A 35 -3.72 -7.27 8.44
CA ASN A 35 -3.80 -6.42 7.26
C ASN A 35 -4.84 -6.96 6.26
N ALA A 36 -4.84 -8.26 5.97
CA ALA A 36 -5.88 -8.88 5.16
C ALA A 36 -7.27 -8.73 5.79
N GLY A 37 -7.38 -8.88 7.12
CA GLY A 37 -8.62 -8.65 7.85
C GLY A 37 -9.15 -7.22 7.69
N ILE A 38 -8.27 -6.21 7.86
CA ILE A 38 -8.62 -4.80 7.69
C ILE A 38 -9.12 -4.52 6.28
N GLU A 39 -8.46 -5.07 5.27
CA GLU A 39 -8.87 -4.90 3.88
C GLU A 39 -10.24 -5.52 3.60
N VAL A 40 -10.43 -6.79 3.96
CA VAL A 40 -11.68 -7.51 3.73
C VAL A 40 -12.84 -6.81 4.43
N VAL A 41 -12.67 -6.47 5.71
CA VAL A 41 -13.69 -5.78 6.51
C VAL A 41 -13.97 -4.39 5.96
N GLY A 42 -12.93 -3.63 5.60
CA GLY A 42 -13.08 -2.28 5.07
C GLY A 42 -13.82 -2.28 3.72
N LEU A 43 -13.46 -3.20 2.81
CA LEU A 43 -14.10 -3.31 1.49
C LEU A 43 -15.55 -3.75 1.63
N ALA A 44 -15.84 -4.74 2.47
CA ALA A 44 -17.19 -5.18 2.75
C ALA A 44 -18.05 -4.05 3.35
N SER A 45 -17.50 -3.30 4.30
CA SER A 45 -18.19 -2.17 4.93
C SER A 45 -18.48 -1.05 3.93
N ALA A 46 -17.50 -0.69 3.09
CA ALA A 46 -17.69 0.29 2.03
C ALA A 46 -18.77 -0.16 1.04
N SER A 47 -18.70 -1.41 0.57
CA SER A 47 -19.65 -2.01 -0.38
C SER A 47 -21.08 -1.98 0.16
N LEU A 48 -21.27 -2.40 1.43
CA LEU A 48 -22.57 -2.40 2.09
C LEU A 48 -23.13 -0.98 2.26
N ALA A 49 -22.28 -0.03 2.65
CA ALA A 49 -22.66 1.37 2.80
C ALA A 49 -23.06 1.99 1.45
N TYR A 50 -22.34 1.70 0.36
CA TYR A 50 -22.72 2.11 -1.00
C TYR A 50 -24.08 1.50 -1.40
N TYR A 51 -24.28 0.21 -1.16
CA TYR A 51 -25.55 -0.46 -1.43
C TYR A 51 -26.72 0.22 -0.69
N CYS A 52 -26.56 0.47 0.61
CA CYS A 52 -27.56 1.16 1.42
C CYS A 52 -27.79 2.60 0.96
N ALA A 53 -26.74 3.33 0.56
CA ALA A 53 -26.85 4.69 0.05
C ALA A 53 -27.70 4.75 -1.23
N VAL A 54 -27.59 3.75 -2.11
CA VAL A 54 -28.38 3.68 -3.35
C VAL A 54 -29.83 3.25 -3.09
N ARG A 55 -30.07 2.35 -2.13
CA ARG A 55 -31.41 1.81 -1.86
C ARG A 55 -32.28 2.68 -0.95
N LEU A 56 -31.67 3.46 -0.06
CA LEU A 56 -32.38 4.32 0.88
C LEU A 56 -32.70 5.67 0.24
N THR A 57 -33.66 6.39 0.80
CA THR A 57 -34.01 7.76 0.38
C THR A 57 -33.85 8.76 1.53
N GLY A 58 -33.70 10.03 1.18
CA GLY A 58 -33.58 11.13 2.14
C GLY A 58 -32.26 11.13 2.92
N THR A 59 -32.30 11.62 4.16
CA THR A 59 -31.11 11.82 5.01
C THR A 59 -30.35 10.52 5.33
N ARG A 60 -31.04 9.38 5.34
CA ARG A 60 -30.43 8.06 5.56
C ARG A 60 -29.48 7.67 4.43
N ALA A 61 -29.82 7.98 3.19
CA ALA A 61 -28.96 7.75 2.03
C ALA A 61 -27.67 8.57 2.13
N VAL A 62 -27.79 9.84 2.52
CA VAL A 62 -26.65 10.74 2.72
C VAL A 62 -25.73 10.22 3.82
N HIS A 63 -26.28 9.77 4.95
CA HIS A 63 -25.47 9.20 6.04
C HIS A 63 -24.69 7.97 5.58
N GLN A 64 -25.33 7.07 4.84
CA GLN A 64 -24.66 5.87 4.31
C GLN A 64 -23.58 6.21 3.28
N LEU A 65 -23.80 7.23 2.44
CA LEU A 65 -22.77 7.71 1.52
C LEU A 65 -21.55 8.26 2.25
N VAL A 66 -21.75 9.01 3.35
CA VAL A 66 -20.64 9.51 4.18
C VAL A 66 -19.84 8.35 4.78
N VAL A 67 -20.52 7.31 5.30
CA VAL A 67 -19.87 6.10 5.82
C VAL A 67 -19.07 5.40 4.72
N ALA A 68 -19.64 5.24 3.53
CA ALA A 68 -18.99 4.62 2.39
C ALA A 68 -17.70 5.37 1.97
N VAL A 69 -17.78 6.70 1.87
CA VAL A 69 -16.64 7.56 1.55
C VAL A 69 -15.58 7.48 2.65
N PHE A 70 -15.98 7.47 3.93
CA PHE A 70 -15.05 7.33 5.04
C PHE A 70 -14.30 5.99 5.01
N CYS A 71 -15.00 4.87 4.86
CA CYS A 71 -14.37 3.53 4.76
C CYS A 71 -13.41 3.43 3.58
N THR A 72 -13.83 3.96 2.42
CA THR A 72 -13.00 3.97 1.21
C THR A 72 -11.74 4.81 1.39
N THR A 73 -11.87 6.01 1.94
CA THR A 73 -10.76 6.93 2.18
C THR A 73 -9.80 6.36 3.23
N PHE A 74 -10.32 5.72 4.27
CA PHE A 74 -9.54 5.03 5.29
C PHE A 74 -8.67 3.93 4.68
N LEU A 75 -9.25 3.06 3.86
CA LEU A 75 -8.52 2.00 3.16
C LEU A 75 -7.45 2.57 2.23
N ILE A 76 -7.81 3.56 1.40
CA ILE A 76 -6.87 4.20 0.49
C ILE A 76 -5.68 4.77 1.26
N ASN A 77 -5.91 5.50 2.36
CA ASN A 77 -4.84 6.12 3.13
C ASN A 77 -3.92 5.11 3.80
N ILE A 78 -4.47 4.04 4.40
CA ILE A 78 -3.65 2.99 5.02
C ILE A 78 -2.74 2.36 3.96
N TRP A 79 -3.32 1.92 2.86
CA TRP A 79 -2.55 1.18 1.86
C TRP A 79 -1.62 2.07 1.03
N ASP A 80 -1.99 3.33 0.77
CA ASP A 80 -1.10 4.30 0.12
C ASP A 80 0.12 4.60 1.01
N ASN A 81 -0.07 4.75 2.32
CA ASN A 81 1.06 4.94 3.24
C ASN A 81 1.97 3.72 3.32
N MET A 82 1.41 2.51 3.30
CA MET A 82 2.20 1.27 3.24
C MET A 82 2.91 1.11 1.88
N GLY A 83 2.26 1.52 0.79
CA GLY A 83 2.84 1.50 -0.57
C GLY A 83 3.99 2.48 -0.76
N LYS A 84 3.93 3.67 -0.13
CA LYS A 84 5.03 4.65 -0.11
C LYS A 84 6.33 4.06 0.42
N LEU A 85 6.28 3.11 1.36
CA LEU A 85 7.47 2.46 1.89
C LEU A 85 8.23 1.67 0.80
N SER A 86 7.49 1.00 -0.10
CA SER A 86 8.09 0.30 -1.24
C SER A 86 8.67 1.28 -2.27
N GLU A 87 8.02 2.42 -2.50
CA GLU A 87 8.52 3.45 -3.42
C GLU A 87 9.80 4.10 -2.88
N ILE A 88 9.78 4.60 -1.63
CA ILE A 88 10.93 5.21 -0.97
C ILE A 88 12.12 4.24 -0.93
N SER A 89 11.89 2.98 -0.54
CA SER A 89 12.97 1.99 -0.50
C SER A 89 13.53 1.66 -1.90
N SER A 90 12.68 1.62 -2.92
CA SER A 90 13.10 1.46 -4.31
C SER A 90 13.94 2.65 -4.80
N GLU A 91 13.50 3.88 -4.53
CA GLU A 91 14.23 5.11 -4.86
C GLU A 91 15.60 5.15 -4.17
N ILE A 92 15.66 4.78 -2.89
CA ILE A 92 16.91 4.66 -2.16
C ILE A 92 17.82 3.65 -2.87
N ILE A 93 17.37 2.41 -3.13
CA ILE A 93 18.17 1.39 -3.81
C ILE A 93 18.68 1.90 -5.17
N GLN A 94 17.82 2.54 -5.97
CA GLN A 94 18.20 3.10 -7.28
C GLN A 94 19.25 4.20 -7.15
N SER A 95 19.10 5.09 -6.16
CA SER A 95 20.07 6.16 -5.90
C SER A 95 21.47 5.65 -5.53
N TRP A 96 21.57 4.44 -4.96
CA TRP A 96 22.84 3.76 -4.69
C TRP A 96 23.35 2.98 -5.90
N LYS A 97 22.47 2.43 -6.74
CA LYS A 97 22.85 1.75 -8.01
C LYS A 97 23.46 2.72 -9.03
N GLY A 98 23.03 3.98 -9.03
CA GLY A 98 23.55 5.03 -9.91
C GLY A 98 24.90 5.62 -9.51
N MET A 99 25.54 5.13 -8.43
CA MET A 99 26.87 5.63 -8.04
C MET A 99 27.98 4.97 -8.87
N ASP A 100 28.66 5.79 -9.67
CA ASP A 100 29.90 5.39 -10.35
C ASP A 100 31.05 5.19 -9.36
N GLY A 101 31.96 4.25 -9.64
CA GLY A 101 33.13 3.96 -8.79
C GLY A 101 32.88 3.07 -7.55
N GLY A 102 31.66 2.58 -7.30
CA GLY A 102 31.38 1.69 -6.18
C GLY A 102 32.10 0.34 -6.23
N ALA A 103 32.52 -0.19 -5.08
CA ALA A 103 33.20 -1.48 -4.96
C ALA A 103 32.37 -2.64 -5.56
N MET A 104 33.03 -3.58 -6.25
CA MET A 104 32.35 -4.65 -6.98
C MET A 104 31.44 -5.52 -6.10
N TRP A 105 31.86 -5.79 -4.86
CA TRP A 105 31.06 -6.53 -3.87
C TRP A 105 29.74 -5.80 -3.54
N PHE A 106 29.79 -4.47 -3.40
CA PHE A 106 28.64 -3.66 -3.06
C PHE A 106 27.65 -3.56 -4.23
N LYS A 107 28.16 -3.47 -5.47
CA LYS A 107 27.33 -3.56 -6.67
C LYS A 107 26.58 -4.89 -6.76
N LYS A 108 27.20 -6.01 -6.35
CA LYS A 108 26.50 -7.31 -6.26
C LYS A 108 25.42 -7.30 -5.19
N TYR A 109 25.71 -6.75 -4.01
CA TYR A 109 24.74 -6.60 -2.93
C TYR A 109 23.51 -5.76 -3.35
N LEU A 110 23.73 -4.60 -3.97
CA LEU A 110 22.65 -3.75 -4.49
C LEU A 110 21.78 -4.45 -5.54
N LYS A 111 22.35 -5.37 -6.34
CA LYS A 111 21.58 -6.18 -7.29
C LYS A 111 20.68 -7.21 -6.60
N SER A 112 21.10 -7.75 -5.44
CA SER A 112 20.29 -8.69 -4.66
C SER A 112 19.23 -8.02 -3.77
N LEU A 113 19.32 -6.72 -3.53
CA LEU A 113 18.36 -6.00 -2.70
C LEU A 113 16.99 -5.92 -3.36
N GLN A 114 15.97 -6.23 -2.57
CA GLN A 114 14.56 -5.98 -2.91
C GLN A 114 14.03 -4.77 -2.12
N PRO A 115 13.09 -4.01 -2.72
CA PRO A 115 12.36 -2.96 -2.01
C PRO A 115 11.62 -3.52 -0.79
N ILE A 116 11.45 -2.66 0.20
CA ILE A 116 10.73 -2.95 1.43
C ILE A 116 9.23 -2.92 1.14
N ARG A 117 8.58 -4.08 1.23
CA ARG A 117 7.17 -4.28 0.92
C ARG A 117 6.38 -4.72 2.14
N VAL A 118 5.19 -4.14 2.30
CA VAL A 118 4.21 -4.58 3.29
C VAL A 118 3.22 -5.52 2.61
N TYR A 119 3.09 -6.73 3.15
CA TYR A 119 2.17 -7.73 2.62
C TYR A 119 0.79 -7.61 3.25
N ILE A 120 -0.23 -7.84 2.43
CA ILE A 120 -1.63 -7.91 2.81
C ILE A 120 -2.03 -9.39 2.69
N GLY A 121 -2.05 -10.07 3.84
CA GLY A 121 -2.12 -11.53 3.91
C GLY A 121 -0.94 -12.20 3.20
N SER A 122 -1.23 -13.33 2.54
CA SER A 122 -0.25 -14.09 1.74
C SER A 122 -0.39 -13.83 0.24
N PHE A 123 -1.25 -12.89 -0.16
CA PHE A 123 -1.78 -12.82 -1.52
C PHE A 123 -1.15 -11.69 -2.35
N PHE A 124 -0.96 -10.50 -1.77
CA PHE A 124 -0.39 -9.35 -2.46
C PHE A 124 0.29 -8.39 -1.48
N TYR A 125 0.96 -7.38 -2.01
CA TYR A 125 1.62 -6.34 -1.24
C TYR A 125 1.02 -4.96 -1.54
N ALA A 126 1.10 -4.06 -0.57
CA ALA A 126 0.65 -2.69 -0.72
C ALA A 126 1.51 -1.97 -1.77
N ASP A 127 0.85 -1.52 -2.83
CA ASP A 127 1.41 -0.77 -3.96
C ASP A 127 0.65 0.56 -4.08
N ARG A 128 1.28 1.61 -4.61
CA ARG A 128 0.64 2.89 -4.97
C ARG A 128 -0.55 2.72 -5.93
N GLY A 129 -0.58 1.65 -6.73
CA GLY A 129 -1.69 1.24 -7.59
C GLY A 129 -2.92 0.72 -6.82
N ILE A 130 -2.80 0.43 -5.53
CA ILE A 130 -3.90 -0.14 -4.74
C ILE A 130 -5.10 0.81 -4.63
N LYS A 131 -4.87 2.13 -4.64
CA LYS A 131 -5.95 3.14 -4.66
C LYS A 131 -6.83 3.02 -5.91
N LEU A 132 -6.21 2.79 -7.07
CA LEU A 132 -6.93 2.61 -8.34
C LEU A 132 -7.70 1.30 -8.33
N THR A 133 -7.11 0.26 -7.75
CA THR A 133 -7.75 -1.06 -7.59
C THR A 133 -9.00 -0.96 -6.70
N ILE A 134 -8.88 -0.34 -5.53
CA ILE A 134 -10.01 -0.13 -4.61
C ILE A 134 -11.11 0.70 -5.28
N LEU A 135 -10.75 1.80 -5.94
CA LEU A 135 -11.72 2.64 -6.65
C LEU A 135 -12.40 1.89 -7.79
N SER A 136 -11.66 1.10 -8.57
CA SER A 136 -12.21 0.28 -9.66
C SER A 136 -13.23 -0.72 -9.12
N ILE A 137 -12.88 -1.45 -8.06
CA ILE A 137 -13.78 -2.43 -7.43
C ILE A 137 -15.08 -1.75 -6.98
N LEU A 138 -14.97 -0.59 -6.31
CA LEU A 138 -16.14 0.13 -5.82
C LEU A 138 -16.98 0.72 -6.96
N LEU A 139 -16.36 1.23 -8.03
CA LEU A 139 -17.07 1.73 -9.21
C LEU A 139 -17.78 0.60 -9.96
N ASP A 140 -17.15 -0.55 -10.13
CA ASP A 140 -17.74 -1.72 -10.79
C ASP A 140 -18.93 -2.25 -9.99
N GLN A 141 -18.80 -2.34 -8.66
CA GLN A 141 -19.89 -2.71 -7.77
C GLN A 141 -21.03 -1.70 -7.82
N THR A 142 -20.72 -0.40 -7.73
CA THR A 142 -21.73 0.66 -7.77
C THR A 142 -22.48 0.66 -9.10
N SER A 143 -21.76 0.51 -10.22
CA SER A 143 -22.35 0.44 -11.56
C SER A 143 -23.27 -0.78 -11.69
N SER A 144 -22.83 -1.94 -11.22
CA SER A 144 -23.64 -3.16 -11.20
C SER A 144 -24.92 -2.99 -10.37
N LEU A 145 -24.84 -2.30 -9.24
CA LEU A 145 -25.99 -2.01 -8.39
C LEU A 145 -26.98 -1.03 -9.05
N LEU A 146 -26.48 0.03 -9.68
CA LEU A 146 -27.34 1.00 -10.38
C LEU A 146 -28.09 0.32 -11.55
N LEU A 147 -27.39 -0.52 -12.32
CA LEU A 147 -28.01 -1.30 -13.39
C LEU A 147 -29.05 -2.31 -12.86
N SER A 148 -28.84 -2.85 -11.65
CA SER A 148 -29.79 -3.80 -11.03
C SER A 148 -31.12 -3.17 -10.62
N ILE A 149 -31.17 -1.85 -10.42
CA ILE A 149 -32.37 -1.12 -9.99
C ILE A 149 -33.20 -0.64 -11.20
N GLN A 150 -32.59 -0.57 -12.39
CA GLN A 150 -33.27 -0.20 -13.63
C GLN A 150 -34.04 -1.36 -14.28
N LYS A 151 -33.89 -2.59 -13.75
CA LYS A 151 -34.68 -3.77 -14.13
C LYS A 151 -35.85 -3.96 -13.18
#